data_AF-A0A835RER5-F1
#
_entry.id   AF-A0A835RER5-F1
#
_cell.length_a   1.000
_cell.length_b   1.000
_cell.length_c   1.000
_cell.angle_alpha   90.00
_cell.angle_beta   90.00
_cell.angle_gamma   90.00
#
_symmetry.space_group_name_H-M   'P 1'
#
loop_
_entity.id
_entity.type
_entity.pdbx_description
1 polymer ?
#
loop_
_entity_poly.entity_id
_entity_poly.type
_entity_poly.pdbx_seq_one_letter_code
_entity_poly.pdbx_strand_id
1 'polypeptide(L)'
;MIPSALVAVRCCPFSIATVSLSARVLVRPAVMAINTSAKSEIAAEALDWPATRVRETFVSFFEGKQHVNWNSSPVVPLDDPTLLFANAGMNQFKPIFLGTVNPSNPLGKLTRAYNTQKCIRAGGKHNDLDDVGKDTYHHTFFEMLGNWSFGDYFKREAISWAWELLTEVYKLPKNRIYATYFGGDEKSGLVPDNEAKSIWLEFLPAERVLPFGSKANKSVGNVEPML
;
A
#
# COMPACT_ATOMS: atom_id res chain seq x y z
N MET A 1 18.06 -11.80 -4.94
CA MET A 1 17.92 -10.62 -5.82
C MET A 1 16.44 -10.28 -5.94
N ILE A 2 15.97 -9.16 -5.35
CA ILE A 2 14.55 -8.80 -5.34
C ILE A 2 14.12 -8.47 -6.79
N PRO A 3 13.15 -9.20 -7.38
CA PRO A 3 12.67 -8.95 -8.74
C PRO A 3 11.91 -7.62 -8.79
N SER A 4 11.84 -7.02 -9.98
CA SER A 4 11.43 -5.62 -10.23
C SER A 4 10.18 -5.21 -9.44
N ALA A 5 10.38 -4.53 -8.31
CA ALA A 5 9.29 -3.92 -7.58
C ALA A 5 9.01 -2.56 -8.23
N LEU A 6 7.95 -2.48 -9.04
CA LEU A 6 7.34 -1.19 -9.35
C LEU A 6 6.63 -0.74 -8.08
N VAL A 7 7.36 -0.04 -7.19
CA VAL A 7 6.75 0.50 -5.98
C VAL A 7 6.05 1.79 -6.35
N ALA A 8 4.75 1.70 -6.66
CA ALA A 8 3.91 2.87 -6.83
C ALA A 8 3.56 3.44 -5.45
N VAL A 9 4.34 4.40 -4.96
CA VAL A 9 3.95 5.19 -3.81
C VAL A 9 2.89 6.18 -4.27
N ARG A 10 1.62 5.87 -3.98
CA ARG A 10 0.49 6.74 -4.33
C ARG A 10 0.30 7.78 -3.22
N CYS A 11 0.74 9.00 -3.49
CA CYS A 11 0.22 10.17 -2.78
C CYS A 11 -1.12 10.54 -3.41
N CYS A 12 -2.20 10.20 -2.73
CA CYS A 12 -3.54 10.65 -3.13
C CYS A 12 -3.69 12.12 -2.69
N PRO A 13 -4.25 13.00 -3.55
CA PRO A 13 -4.46 14.41 -3.18
C PRO A 13 -5.43 14.60 -2.00
N PHE A 14 -6.21 13.58 -1.63
CA PHE A 14 -7.32 13.68 -0.67
C PHE A 14 -7.31 12.62 0.44
N SER A 15 -6.30 11.75 0.46
CA SER A 15 -6.13 10.78 1.54
C SER A 15 -4.65 10.65 1.79
N ILE A 16 -4.30 10.97 3.03
CA ILE A 16 -3.03 10.77 3.69
C ILE A 16 -2.29 9.58 3.08
N ALA A 17 -1.09 9.88 2.60
CA ALA A 17 -0.23 9.02 1.81
C ALA A 17 -0.27 7.56 2.25
N THR A 18 -0.97 6.74 1.47
CA THR A 18 -0.93 5.30 1.61
C THR A 18 0.30 4.83 0.86
N VAL A 19 1.36 4.49 1.58
CA VAL A 19 2.45 3.69 1.00
C VAL A 19 1.93 2.25 0.91
N SER A 20 1.15 1.95 -0.13
CA SER A 20 0.76 0.58 -0.41
C SER A 20 1.94 -0.15 -1.03
N LEU A 21 2.83 -0.69 -0.19
CA LEU A 21 3.82 -1.66 -0.64
C LEU A 21 3.10 -2.96 -1.03
N SER A 22 2.84 -3.14 -2.32
CA SER A 22 2.69 -4.50 -2.86
C SER A 22 4.10 -5.05 -3.06
N ALA A 23 4.72 -5.51 -1.97
CA ALA A 23 6.01 -6.16 -2.02
C ALA A 23 5.83 -7.57 -2.61
N ARG A 24 6.18 -7.75 -3.89
CA ARG A 24 6.33 -9.10 -4.45
C ARG A 24 7.67 -9.68 -4.01
N VAL A 25 7.61 -10.69 -3.17
CA VAL A 25 8.63 -11.74 -3.17
C VAL A 25 8.22 -12.73 -4.28
N LEU A 26 8.69 -12.55 -5.53
CA LEU A 26 8.53 -13.62 -6.52
C LEU A 26 9.43 -14.79 -6.09
N VAL A 27 8.83 -15.82 -5.53
CA VAL A 27 9.42 -17.16 -5.52
C VAL A 27 9.14 -17.76 -6.90
N ARG A 28 10.16 -17.94 -7.73
CA ARG A 28 10.03 -18.73 -8.96
C ARG A 28 9.85 -20.20 -8.56
N PRO A 29 8.75 -20.88 -8.92
CA PRO A 29 8.78 -22.33 -8.91
C PRO A 29 9.56 -22.77 -10.15
N ALA A 30 10.74 -23.37 -9.94
CA ALA A 30 11.37 -24.14 -10.99
C ALA A 30 10.48 -25.37 -11.24
N VAL A 31 9.79 -25.40 -12.38
CA VAL A 31 9.12 -26.61 -12.85
C VAL A 31 10.22 -27.52 -13.41
N MET A 32 10.61 -28.54 -12.64
CA MET A 32 11.22 -29.75 -13.17
C MET A 32 10.38 -30.94 -12.73
N ALA A 33 9.86 -31.67 -13.72
CA ALA A 33 9.11 -32.88 -13.52
C ALA A 33 10.06 -34.05 -13.23
N ILE A 34 10.17 -34.54 -11.98
CA ILE A 34 10.60 -35.93 -11.73
C ILE A 34 10.27 -36.45 -10.31
N ASN A 35 9.62 -37.62 -10.29
CA ASN A 35 9.57 -38.72 -9.31
C ASN A 35 9.29 -38.51 -7.81
N THR A 36 8.32 -39.29 -7.33
CA THR A 36 7.68 -39.33 -6.00
C THR A 36 8.52 -39.92 -4.85
N SER A 37 9.83 -39.64 -4.74
CA SER A 37 10.64 -40.22 -3.65
C SER A 37 11.78 -39.34 -3.11
N ALA A 38 11.62 -38.02 -3.08
CA ALA A 38 12.62 -37.10 -2.51
C ALA A 38 11.98 -36.04 -1.59
N LYS A 39 11.21 -36.47 -0.59
CA LYS A 39 10.41 -35.60 0.27
C LYS A 39 11.15 -34.96 1.46
N SER A 40 12.49 -34.97 1.52
CA SER A 40 13.21 -34.50 2.72
C SER A 40 14.44 -33.61 2.52
N GLU A 41 14.82 -33.21 1.30
CA GLU A 41 16.08 -32.43 1.11
C GLU A 41 15.95 -31.11 0.34
N ILE A 42 14.75 -30.69 -0.08
CA ILE A 42 14.52 -29.34 -0.66
C ILE A 42 13.91 -28.41 0.40
N ALA A 43 14.43 -28.47 1.64
CA ALA A 43 14.09 -27.52 2.68
C ALA A 43 15.18 -26.44 2.74
N ALA A 44 14.81 -25.24 2.33
CA ALA A 44 15.49 -23.97 2.60
C ALA A 44 16.87 -23.74 1.93
N GLU A 45 16.88 -23.45 0.63
CA GLU A 45 17.70 -22.29 0.23
C GLU A 45 17.11 -21.07 0.96
N ALA A 46 17.85 -20.51 1.91
CA ALA A 46 17.41 -19.40 2.74
C ALA A 46 17.12 -18.18 1.86
N LEU A 47 15.84 -17.97 1.58
CA LEU A 47 15.38 -16.76 0.91
C LEU A 47 15.72 -15.57 1.83
N ASP A 48 16.55 -14.63 1.35
CA ASP A 48 17.00 -13.48 2.17
C ASP A 48 15.81 -12.64 2.70
N TRP A 49 14.67 -12.63 1.99
CA TRP A 49 13.47 -11.87 2.39
C TRP A 49 12.21 -12.74 2.42
N PRO A 50 12.00 -13.58 3.45
CA PRO A 50 10.73 -14.29 3.62
C PRO A 50 9.59 -13.29 3.95
N ALA A 51 8.35 -13.65 3.65
CA ALA A 51 7.19 -12.78 3.87
C ALA A 51 7.08 -12.29 5.33
N THR A 52 7.42 -13.14 6.30
CA THR A 52 7.47 -12.77 7.72
C THR A 52 8.46 -11.65 7.99
N ARG A 53 9.69 -11.73 7.46
CA ARG A 53 10.71 -10.69 7.61
C ARG A 53 10.25 -9.37 7.00
N VAL A 54 9.62 -9.40 5.81
CA VAL A 54 9.08 -8.19 5.16
C VAL A 54 8.03 -7.53 6.07
N ARG A 55 7.08 -8.30 6.60
CA ARG A 55 6.03 -7.79 7.48
C ARG A 55 6.58 -7.20 8.78
N GLU A 56 7.46 -7.93 9.45
CA GLU A 56 8.08 -7.49 10.71
C GLU A 56 8.92 -6.23 10.51
N THR A 57 9.69 -6.18 9.41
CA THR A 57 10.49 -4.99 9.06
C THR A 57 9.62 -3.76 8.84
N PHE A 58 8.50 -3.89 8.13
CA PHE A 58 7.53 -2.80 7.95
C PHE A 58 6.96 -2.31 9.29
N VAL A 59 6.53 -3.25 10.13
CA VAL A 59 5.94 -2.99 11.45
C VAL A 59 6.94 -2.26 12.35
N SER A 60 8.16 -2.80 12.50
CA SER A 60 9.20 -2.19 13.33
C SER A 60 9.63 -0.81 12.81
N PHE A 61 9.65 -0.61 11.49
CA PHE A 61 9.98 0.68 10.91
C PHE A 61 8.97 1.77 11.33
N PHE A 62 7.67 1.51 11.17
CA PHE A 62 6.64 2.50 11.50
C PHE A 62 6.39 2.64 13.01
N GLU A 63 6.60 1.59 13.79
CA GLU A 63 6.68 1.67 15.25
C GLU A 63 7.77 2.66 15.68
N GLY A 64 8.96 2.59 15.07
CA GLY A 64 10.05 3.56 15.27
C GLY A 64 9.71 5.00 14.85
N LYS A 65 8.69 5.21 14.01
CA LYS A 65 8.14 6.53 13.64
C LYS A 65 6.93 6.92 14.50
N GLN A 66 6.75 6.31 15.67
CA GLN A 66 5.67 6.58 16.63
C GLN A 66 4.26 6.31 16.08
N HIS A 67 4.12 5.37 15.15
CA HIS A 67 2.81 4.88 14.76
C HIS A 67 2.35 3.79 15.74
N VAL A 68 1.05 3.74 16.03
CA VAL A 68 0.46 2.71 16.89
C VAL A 68 0.03 1.51 16.05
N ASN A 69 0.29 0.29 16.51
CA ASN A 69 -0.25 -0.90 15.86
C ASN A 69 -1.79 -0.91 16.00
N TRP A 70 -2.51 -0.87 14.88
CA TRP A 70 -3.96 -0.96 14.87
C TRP A 70 -4.41 -2.22 14.13
N ASN A 71 -4.78 -3.26 14.88
CA ASN A 71 -5.05 -4.59 14.33
C ASN A 71 -5.95 -4.59 13.08
N SER A 72 -5.65 -5.50 12.15
CA SER A 72 -6.47 -5.70 10.94
C SER A 72 -7.92 -6.00 11.27
N SER A 73 -8.83 -5.27 10.64
CA SER A 73 -10.26 -5.54 10.72
C SER A 73 -10.62 -6.88 10.06
N PRO A 74 -11.79 -7.46 10.37
CA PRO A 74 -12.33 -8.61 9.65
C PRO A 74 -12.46 -8.33 8.14
N VAL A 75 -12.33 -9.38 7.33
CA VAL A 75 -12.45 -9.27 5.86
C VAL A 75 -13.88 -8.93 5.42
N VAL A 76 -14.88 -9.26 6.24
CA VAL A 76 -16.28 -8.84 6.05
C VAL A 76 -16.50 -7.61 6.93
N PRO A 77 -16.72 -6.40 6.35
CA PRO A 77 -17.01 -5.21 7.12
C PRO A 77 -18.30 -5.37 7.93
N LEU A 78 -18.25 -5.05 9.23
CA LEU A 78 -19.43 -5.09 10.09
C LEU A 78 -20.29 -3.83 9.95
N ASP A 79 -19.65 -2.69 9.67
CA ASP A 79 -20.25 -1.35 9.76
C ASP A 79 -20.46 -0.67 8.40
N ASP A 80 -20.26 -1.38 7.28
CA ASP A 80 -20.47 -0.84 5.94
C ASP A 80 -21.19 -1.85 5.02
N PRO A 81 -22.54 -1.77 4.91
CA PRO A 81 -23.31 -2.70 4.07
C PRO A 81 -23.07 -2.51 2.58
N THR A 82 -22.37 -1.45 2.16
CA THR A 82 -22.04 -1.18 0.75
C THR A 82 -20.76 -1.86 0.28
N LEU A 83 -19.94 -2.37 1.21
CA LEU A 83 -18.70 -3.09 0.94
C LEU A 83 -18.87 -4.58 1.21
N LEU A 84 -18.77 -5.39 0.15
CA LEU A 84 -18.79 -6.85 0.28
C LEU A 84 -17.60 -7.38 1.11
N PHE A 85 -16.41 -6.82 0.87
CA PHE A 85 -15.20 -7.16 1.60
C PHE A 85 -14.33 -5.93 1.85
N ALA A 86 -13.49 -5.99 2.89
CA ALA A 86 -12.40 -5.05 3.10
C ALA A 86 -11.39 -5.17 1.95
N ASN A 87 -11.29 -4.13 1.12
CA ASN A 87 -10.43 -4.11 -0.06
C ASN A 87 -9.12 -3.33 0.16
N ALA A 88 -9.04 -2.60 1.28
CA ALA A 88 -7.88 -1.81 1.69
C ALA A 88 -7.78 -1.66 3.22
N GLY A 89 -6.58 -1.39 3.73
CA GLY A 89 -6.37 -1.08 5.16
C GLY A 89 -7.12 0.15 5.66
N MET A 90 -7.46 1.08 4.76
CA MET A 90 -8.15 2.33 5.10
C MET A 90 -9.62 2.16 5.48
N ASN A 91 -10.27 1.03 5.13
CA ASN A 91 -11.72 0.87 5.29
C ASN A 91 -12.17 1.06 6.75
N GLN A 92 -11.39 0.55 7.72
CA GLN A 92 -11.69 0.67 9.15
C GLN A 92 -11.50 2.09 9.72
N PHE A 93 -10.76 2.95 9.01
CA PHE A 93 -10.48 4.33 9.42
C PHE A 93 -11.44 5.33 8.75
N LYS A 94 -12.39 4.86 7.93
CA LYS A 94 -13.41 5.70 7.27
C LYS A 94 -14.10 6.68 8.25
N PRO A 95 -14.50 6.31 9.48
CA PRO A 95 -15.10 7.25 10.42
C PRO A 95 -14.18 8.40 10.86
N ILE A 96 -12.86 8.19 10.90
CA ILE A 96 -11.89 9.26 11.19
C ILE A 96 -11.85 10.24 10.01
N PHE A 97 -11.72 9.73 8.79
CA PHE A 97 -11.66 10.56 7.58
C PHE A 97 -12.94 11.37 7.33
N LEU A 98 -14.10 10.82 7.71
CA LEU A 98 -15.38 11.52 7.60
C LEU A 98 -15.69 12.44 8.79
N GLY A 99 -14.85 12.47 9.82
CA GLY A 99 -15.09 13.23 11.04
C GLY A 99 -16.31 12.74 11.85
N THR A 100 -16.79 11.52 11.61
CA THR A 100 -17.98 10.96 12.28
C THR A 100 -17.63 10.10 13.51
N VAL A 101 -16.34 9.89 13.77
CA VAL A 101 -15.87 9.13 14.94
C VAL A 101 -16.13 9.90 16.24
N ASN A 102 -16.55 9.20 17.29
CA ASN A 102 -16.66 9.80 18.61
C ASN A 102 -15.25 10.14 19.15
N PRO A 103 -14.95 11.41 19.51
CA PRO A 103 -13.62 11.81 20.00
C PRO A 103 -13.16 11.09 21.28
N SER A 104 -14.09 10.51 22.05
CA SER A 104 -13.76 9.74 23.25
C SER A 104 -13.33 8.29 22.95
N ASN A 105 -13.68 7.77 21.76
CA ASN A 105 -13.28 6.44 21.31
C ASN A 105 -11.76 6.41 21.05
N PRO A 106 -11.04 5.32 21.40
CA PRO A 106 -9.62 5.14 21.04
C PRO A 106 -9.31 5.44 19.56
N LEU A 107 -10.22 5.07 18.65
CA LEU A 107 -10.10 5.36 17.21
C LEU A 107 -10.06 6.88 16.93
N GLY A 108 -10.86 7.68 17.65
CA GLY A 108 -10.91 9.14 17.48
C GLY A 108 -9.70 9.89 18.07
N LYS A 109 -8.89 9.22 18.90
CA LYS A 109 -7.66 9.77 19.49
C LYS A 109 -6.40 9.37 18.71
N LEU A 110 -6.57 8.56 17.66
CA LEU A 110 -5.48 8.01 16.88
C LEU A 110 -4.88 9.13 16.01
N THR A 111 -3.58 9.40 16.16
CA THR A 111 -2.86 10.38 15.33
C THR A 111 -2.02 9.70 14.26
N ARG A 112 -1.48 8.52 14.56
CA ARG A 112 -0.67 7.69 13.65
C ARG A 112 -0.96 6.22 13.87
N ALA A 113 -1.07 5.45 12.80
CA ALA A 113 -1.28 4.01 12.88
C ALA A 113 -0.55 3.22 11.81
N TYR A 114 -0.20 1.96 12.10
CA TYR A 114 0.29 1.01 11.11
C TYR A 114 -0.39 -0.34 11.31
N ASN A 115 -0.49 -1.15 10.23
CA ASN A 115 -0.84 -2.56 10.31
C ASN A 115 -0.54 -3.33 9.02
N THR A 116 -0.83 -4.63 9.05
CA THR A 116 -1.05 -5.48 7.87
C THR A 116 -2.55 -5.82 7.76
N GLN A 117 -3.27 -5.25 6.79
CA GLN A 117 -4.69 -5.55 6.59
C GLN A 117 -4.89 -6.77 5.70
N LYS A 118 -5.75 -7.68 6.13
CA LYS A 118 -6.30 -8.76 5.30
C LYS A 118 -7.31 -8.17 4.30
N CYS A 119 -6.99 -8.22 3.02
CA CYS A 119 -7.80 -7.63 1.96
C CYS A 119 -8.36 -8.71 1.02
N ILE A 120 -9.61 -8.52 0.57
CA ILE A 120 -10.21 -9.29 -0.51
C ILE A 120 -10.64 -8.35 -1.63
N ARG A 121 -10.21 -8.65 -2.86
CA ARG A 121 -10.65 -8.00 -4.10
C ARG A 121 -11.34 -9.02 -4.99
N ALA A 122 -12.57 -9.33 -4.62
CA ALA A 122 -13.46 -10.20 -5.36
C ALA A 122 -14.86 -9.57 -5.36
N GLY A 123 -15.35 -9.22 -6.55
CA GLY A 123 -16.60 -8.49 -6.75
C GLY A 123 -16.49 -6.97 -6.53
N GLY A 124 -17.48 -6.21 -7.05
CA GLY A 124 -17.57 -4.76 -6.91
C GLY A 124 -16.64 -3.96 -7.86
N LYS A 125 -16.40 -2.67 -7.54
CA LYS A 125 -15.60 -1.73 -8.36
C LYS A 125 -14.10 -2.05 -8.38
N HIS A 126 -13.62 -2.78 -7.39
CA HIS A 126 -12.23 -3.23 -7.26
C HIS A 126 -12.20 -4.75 -7.31
N ASN A 127 -12.51 -5.30 -8.48
CA ASN A 127 -12.62 -6.74 -8.72
C ASN A 127 -11.44 -7.20 -9.58
N ASP A 128 -10.55 -8.00 -8.97
CA ASP A 128 -9.40 -8.57 -9.66
C ASP A 128 -9.69 -10.02 -10.14
N LEU A 129 -10.90 -10.54 -9.90
CA LEU A 129 -11.27 -11.95 -10.10
C LEU A 129 -11.05 -12.44 -11.54
N ASP A 130 -11.30 -11.58 -12.53
CA ASP A 130 -11.18 -11.95 -13.95
C ASP A 130 -9.72 -12.11 -14.39
N ASP A 131 -8.77 -11.52 -13.68
CA ASP A 131 -7.33 -11.56 -14.00
C ASP A 131 -6.56 -12.55 -13.11
N VAL A 132 -7.15 -12.98 -12.01
CA VAL A 132 -6.57 -13.98 -11.10
C VAL A 132 -6.34 -15.30 -11.84
N GLY A 133 -5.09 -15.78 -11.80
CA GLY A 133 -4.68 -17.01 -12.49
C GLY A 133 -4.32 -16.81 -13.98
N LYS A 134 -4.58 -15.63 -14.55
CA LYS A 134 -4.09 -15.24 -15.88
C LYS A 134 -2.71 -14.57 -15.79
N ASP A 135 -2.45 -13.84 -14.72
CA ASP A 135 -1.14 -13.27 -14.44
C ASP A 135 -0.60 -13.65 -13.04
N THR A 136 0.59 -13.12 -12.74
CA THR A 136 1.38 -13.44 -11.55
C THR A 136 1.28 -12.38 -10.45
N TYR A 137 0.34 -11.43 -10.53
CA TYR A 137 0.17 -10.38 -9.52
C TYR A 137 -1.23 -10.21 -8.96
N HIS A 138 -2.25 -10.51 -9.74
CA HIS A 138 -3.60 -10.33 -9.24
C HIS A 138 -3.93 -11.48 -8.28
N HIS A 139 -4.22 -11.10 -7.04
CA HIS A 139 -4.60 -12.00 -5.97
C HIS A 139 -5.99 -11.60 -5.48
N THR A 140 -6.85 -12.58 -5.24
CA THR A 140 -8.15 -12.33 -4.60
C THR A 140 -7.98 -11.95 -3.14
N PHE A 141 -7.18 -12.70 -2.39
CA PHE A 141 -6.81 -12.42 -1.01
C PHE A 141 -5.34 -12.02 -0.92
N PHE A 142 -5.05 -10.92 -0.24
CA PHE A 142 -3.69 -10.44 -0.02
C PHE A 142 -3.58 -9.62 1.26
N GLU A 143 -2.36 -9.44 1.74
CA GLU A 143 -2.04 -8.53 2.84
C GLU A 143 -1.63 -7.16 2.31
N MET A 144 -2.23 -6.11 2.85
CA MET A 144 -1.87 -4.72 2.58
C MET A 144 -1.14 -4.15 3.78
N LEU A 145 0.16 -3.89 3.63
CA LEU A 145 0.94 -3.13 4.61
C LEU A 145 0.58 -1.65 4.47
N GLY A 146 0.14 -1.03 5.56
CA GLY A 146 -0.33 0.35 5.55
C GLY A 146 0.14 1.15 6.76
N ASN A 147 0.40 2.42 6.51
CA ASN A 147 0.64 3.46 7.51
C ASN A 147 -0.36 4.59 7.31
N TRP A 148 -0.81 5.19 8.40
CA TRP A 148 -1.78 6.27 8.41
C TRP A 148 -1.32 7.39 9.34
N SER A 149 -1.54 8.61 8.89
CA SER A 149 -1.59 9.83 9.70
C SER A 149 -3.06 10.22 9.86
N PHE A 150 -3.40 10.90 10.95
CA PHE A 150 -4.70 11.50 11.17
C PHE A 150 -4.46 12.89 11.78
N GLY A 151 -4.36 13.90 10.92
CA GLY A 151 -4.11 15.29 11.34
C GLY A 151 -2.71 15.57 11.90
N ASP A 152 -1.72 14.73 11.58
CA ASP A 152 -0.34 14.87 12.07
C ASP A 152 0.66 15.18 10.94
N TYR A 153 1.20 14.17 10.25
CA TYR A 153 2.10 14.35 9.10
C TYR A 153 1.35 14.25 7.76
N PHE A 154 1.97 14.76 6.69
CA PHE A 154 1.36 14.74 5.35
C PHE A 154 2.34 14.25 4.27
N LYS A 155 2.39 14.90 3.10
CA LYS A 155 3.12 14.40 1.93
C LYS A 155 4.64 14.31 2.16
N ARG A 156 5.25 15.31 2.79
CA ARG A 156 6.71 15.38 2.97
C ARG A 156 7.23 14.19 3.75
N GLU A 157 6.70 13.97 4.95
CA GLU A 157 7.12 12.87 5.82
C GLU A 157 6.75 11.53 5.20
N ALA A 158 5.56 11.40 4.62
CA ALA A 158 5.13 10.13 4.06
C ALA A 158 5.98 9.69 2.86
N ILE A 159 6.29 10.61 1.93
CA ILE A 159 7.18 10.32 0.81
C ILE A 159 8.59 10.00 1.31
N SER A 160 9.09 10.78 2.28
CA SER A 160 10.43 10.59 2.85
C SER A 160 10.57 9.21 3.52
N TRP A 161 9.57 8.80 4.32
CA TRP A 161 9.57 7.50 4.99
C TRP A 161 9.32 6.35 4.02
N ALA A 162 8.49 6.54 2.98
CA ALA A 162 8.36 5.55 1.91
C ALA A 162 9.71 5.29 1.24
N TRP A 163 10.43 6.37 0.91
CA TRP A 163 11.75 6.29 0.29
C TRP A 163 12.77 5.61 1.21
N GLU A 164 12.87 6.06 2.47
CA GLU A 164 13.74 5.48 3.50
C GLU A 164 13.48 3.97 3.67
N LEU A 165 12.22 3.56 3.81
CA LEU A 165 11.83 2.17 3.94
C LEU A 165 12.28 1.35 2.72
N LEU A 166 12.07 1.85 1.51
CA LEU A 166 12.40 1.13 0.29
C LEU A 166 13.90 1.04 0.03
N THR A 167 14.63 2.12 0.20
CA THR A 167 16.03 2.20 -0.25
C THR A 167 17.01 1.96 0.88
N GLU A 168 16.68 2.37 2.10
CA GLU A 168 17.57 2.26 3.25
C GLU A 168 17.28 1.03 4.10
N VAL A 169 16.03 0.59 4.20
CA VAL A 169 15.67 -0.61 4.98
C VAL A 169 15.63 -1.86 4.09
N TYR A 170 14.80 -1.85 3.04
CA TYR A 170 14.72 -2.98 2.09
C TYR A 170 15.87 -3.04 1.09
N LYS A 171 16.71 -2.01 1.05
CA LYS A 171 17.88 -1.92 0.14
C LYS A 171 17.52 -2.16 -1.33
N LEU A 172 16.35 -1.68 -1.75
CA LEU A 172 15.96 -1.74 -3.16
C LEU A 172 16.86 -0.82 -4.00
N PRO A 173 17.30 -1.26 -5.20
CA PRO A 173 18.06 -0.42 -6.10
C PRO A 173 17.27 0.83 -6.49
N LYS A 174 17.77 2.01 -6.10
CA LYS A 174 17.16 3.32 -6.39
C LYS A 174 16.87 3.52 -7.87
N ASN A 175 17.69 2.94 -8.75
CA ASN A 175 17.54 3.03 -10.19
C ASN A 175 16.35 2.25 -10.77
N ARG A 176 15.61 1.48 -9.96
CA ARG A 176 14.42 0.71 -10.37
C ARG A 176 13.12 1.30 -9.84
N ILE A 177 13.20 2.38 -9.05
CA ILE A 177 12.04 3.02 -8.44
C ILE A 177 11.54 4.13 -9.37
N TYR A 178 10.22 4.15 -9.57
CA TYR A 178 9.50 5.21 -10.26
C TYR A 178 8.44 5.74 -9.32
N ALA A 179 8.21 7.05 -9.35
CA ALA A 179 7.15 7.70 -8.61
C ALA A 179 6.13 8.30 -9.57
N THR A 180 4.89 8.37 -9.11
CA THR A 180 3.80 8.97 -9.86
C THR A 180 3.09 9.99 -9.00
N TYR A 181 2.69 11.11 -9.58
CA TYR A 181 1.90 12.13 -8.89
C TYR A 181 0.64 12.47 -9.68
N PHE A 182 -0.36 13.04 -9.00
CA PHE A 182 -1.60 13.44 -9.65
C PHE A 182 -1.33 14.60 -10.62
N GLY A 183 -1.47 14.34 -11.91
CA GLY A 183 -1.20 15.30 -12.99
C GLY A 183 -2.34 16.29 -13.25
N GLY A 184 -3.39 16.30 -12.42
CA GLY A 184 -4.59 17.11 -12.64
C GLY A 184 -5.67 16.35 -13.42
N ASP A 185 -6.86 16.94 -13.43
CA ASP A 185 -8.02 16.49 -14.20
C ASP A 185 -8.91 17.67 -14.54
N GLU A 186 -8.69 18.25 -15.72
CA GLU A 186 -9.42 19.42 -16.22
C GLU A 186 -10.94 19.18 -16.24
N LYS A 187 -11.38 17.95 -16.56
CA LYS A 187 -12.81 17.60 -16.59
C LYS A 187 -13.47 17.68 -15.22
N SER A 188 -12.69 17.46 -14.16
CA SER A 188 -13.14 17.55 -12.77
C SER A 188 -12.74 18.88 -12.12
N GLY A 189 -12.10 19.81 -12.85
CA GLY A 189 -11.56 21.06 -12.29
C GLY A 189 -10.44 20.87 -11.26
N LEU A 190 -9.78 19.71 -11.26
CA LEU A 190 -8.74 19.39 -10.27
C LEU A 190 -7.36 19.75 -10.79
N VAL A 191 -6.61 20.52 -10.00
CA VAL A 191 -5.24 20.93 -10.34
C VAL A 191 -4.21 19.83 -10.09
N PRO A 192 -3.06 19.84 -10.79
CA PRO A 192 -1.98 18.90 -10.52
C PRO A 192 -1.42 19.03 -9.10
N ASP A 193 -1.04 17.90 -8.50
CA ASP A 193 -0.35 17.84 -7.21
C ASP A 193 1.14 18.17 -7.36
N ASN A 194 1.42 19.46 -7.55
CA ASN A 194 2.78 19.98 -7.71
C ASN A 194 3.62 19.85 -6.43
N GLU A 195 2.98 19.74 -5.26
CA GLU A 195 3.65 19.52 -3.98
C GLU A 195 4.28 18.13 -3.95
N ALA A 196 3.50 17.08 -4.25
CA ALA A 196 4.02 15.72 -4.32
C ALA A 196 5.13 15.59 -5.36
N LYS A 197 4.95 16.19 -6.54
CA LYS A 197 5.99 16.25 -7.58
C LYS A 197 7.29 16.83 -7.03
N SER A 198 7.23 17.97 -6.37
CA SER A 198 8.43 18.67 -5.86
C SER A 198 9.18 17.83 -4.84
N ILE A 199 8.46 17.18 -3.92
CA ILE A 199 9.07 16.31 -2.91
C ILE A 199 9.73 15.08 -3.58
N TRP A 200 9.08 14.46 -4.57
CA TRP A 200 9.68 13.32 -5.29
C TRP A 200 10.95 13.68 -6.04
N LEU A 201 11.05 14.90 -6.58
CA LEU A 201 12.24 15.39 -7.27
C LEU A 201 13.44 15.59 -6.33
N GLU A 202 13.24 15.62 -5.00
CA GLU A 202 14.32 15.60 -4.02
C GLU A 202 15.01 14.21 -3.97
N PHE A 203 14.33 13.13 -4.39
CA PHE A 203 14.80 11.74 -4.27
C PHE A 203 15.07 11.05 -5.62
N LEU A 204 14.32 11.42 -6.66
CA LEU A 204 14.34 10.77 -7.97
C LEU A 204 14.60 11.79 -9.08
N PRO A 205 15.29 11.39 -10.17
CA PRO A 205 15.47 12.26 -11.31
C PRO A 205 14.12 12.44 -12.05
N ALA A 206 13.99 13.57 -12.77
CA ALA A 206 12.72 14.01 -13.34
C ALA A 206 12.07 12.98 -14.27
N GLU A 207 12.86 12.24 -15.04
CA GLU A 207 12.39 11.18 -15.94
C GLU A 207 11.71 10.00 -15.23
N ARG A 208 11.83 9.89 -13.90
CA ARG A 208 11.17 8.86 -13.08
C ARG A 208 10.04 9.38 -12.20
N VAL A 209 9.68 10.66 -12.33
CA VAL A 209 8.57 11.29 -11.61
C VAL A 209 7.46 11.61 -12.62
N LEU A 210 6.49 10.70 -12.75
CA LEU A 210 5.53 10.70 -13.85
C LEU A 210 4.16 11.30 -13.47
N PRO A 211 3.59 12.22 -14.26
CA PRO A 211 2.23 12.69 -14.06
C PRO A 211 1.22 11.65 -14.56
N PHE A 212 0.25 11.27 -13.71
CA PHE A 212 -0.92 10.52 -14.16
C PHE A 212 -2.24 11.14 -13.69
N GLY A 213 -3.28 10.98 -14.50
CA GLY A 213 -4.61 11.51 -14.22
C GLY A 213 -5.42 10.69 -13.22
N SER A 214 -6.68 11.08 -13.06
CA SER A 214 -7.62 10.58 -12.06
C SER A 214 -7.77 9.06 -11.96
N LYS A 215 -7.76 8.33 -13.09
CA LYS A 215 -7.94 6.86 -13.07
C LYS A 215 -6.80 6.13 -12.37
N ALA A 216 -5.59 6.67 -12.42
CA ALA A 216 -4.41 6.05 -11.83
C ALA A 216 -4.15 6.53 -10.39
N ASN A 217 -4.58 7.76 -10.06
CA ASN A 217 -4.19 8.44 -8.83
C ASN A 217 -5.34 8.86 -7.89
N LYS A 218 -6.63 8.65 -8.25
CA LYS A 218 -7.76 8.82 -7.31
C LYS A 218 -7.95 7.56 -6.45
N SER A 219 -8.41 7.78 -5.21
CA SER A 219 -8.61 6.80 -4.15
C SER A 219 -9.70 5.76 -4.45
N VAL A 220 -9.62 4.66 -3.68
CA VAL A 220 -10.58 3.55 -3.63
C VAL A 220 -11.91 4.03 -3.02
N GLY A 221 -13.02 3.80 -3.72
CA GLY A 221 -14.38 4.04 -3.22
C GLY A 221 -14.93 5.47 -3.39
N ASN A 222 -16.25 5.61 -3.28
CA ASN A 222 -17.01 6.87 -3.38
C ASN A 222 -16.81 7.77 -2.15
N VAL A 223 -15.61 7.84 -1.60
CA VAL A 223 -15.27 8.83 -0.58
C VAL A 223 -14.89 10.09 -1.33
N GLU A 224 -15.92 10.87 -1.65
CA GLU A 224 -15.78 12.23 -2.15
C GLU A 224 -15.02 13.04 -1.07
N PRO A 225 -13.99 13.83 -1.43
CA PRO A 225 -13.25 14.60 -0.45
C PRO A 225 -14.16 15.68 0.14
N MET A 226 -14.50 15.59 1.41
CA MET A 226 -14.85 16.80 2.16
C MET A 226 -13.54 17.53 2.46
N LEU A 227 -13.37 18.65 1.74
CA LEU A 227 -12.52 19.82 1.95
C LEU A 227 -11.32 19.67 2.92
#